data_AF-A0A7Y5J1L2-F1
#
_entry.id   AF-A0A7Y5J1L2-F1
#
_cell.length_a   1.000
_cell.length_b   1.000
_cell.length_c   1.000
_cell.angle_alpha   90.00
_cell.angle_beta   90.00
_cell.angle_gamma   90.00
#
_symmetry.space_group_name_H-M   'P 1'
#
loop_
_entity.id
_entity.type
_entity.pdbx_description
1 polymer ?
#
loop_
_entity_poly.entity_id
_entity_poly.type
_entity_poly.pdbx_seq_one_letter_code
_entity_poly.pdbx_strand_id
1 'polypeptide(L)'
;MIKFKLKNIDNILPFESEENQVMHWFALTDGEYWIEIKGATLFEYTDDIIHYWGGEYKYADYQIIRFIEDFTSLFFNITESVPGDLFEKVKSAKLLKEIEEQRQIWMREEIVSDDKEMAIEESSRWIMDRTLDSWHLIGGPKISFFRHNEKVAIVWIADEVADNRIPIWTAQTGEVEMDFEDLILQIEDFGRRFLAEMEKQVENALKRDWGAIIIDMVKLKERQIEMAEDFNYWIKILRQDVLFQELRKSGALPETNWQSVRESLGKLNNNSSSKG
;
A
#
# COMPACT_ATOMS: atom_id res chain seq x y z
N MET A 1 -9.97 -10.12 2.16
CA MET A 1 -9.38 -8.89 2.72
C MET A 1 -9.46 -7.78 1.68
N ILE A 2 -8.67 -7.83 0.62
CA ILE A 2 -8.66 -6.79 -0.43
C ILE A 2 -9.83 -7.00 -1.39
N LYS A 3 -10.60 -5.94 -1.59
CA LYS A 3 -11.78 -5.88 -2.44
C LYS A 3 -11.57 -4.82 -3.52
N PHE A 4 -12.19 -5.05 -4.66
CA PHE A 4 -12.14 -4.11 -5.77
C PHE A 4 -13.36 -4.27 -6.67
N LYS A 5 -13.58 -3.27 -7.50
CA LYS A 5 -14.59 -3.27 -8.56
C LYS A 5 -14.07 -2.43 -9.73
N LEU A 6 -13.80 -3.09 -10.87
CA LEU A 6 -13.44 -2.38 -12.10
C LEU A 6 -14.65 -1.58 -12.61
N LYS A 7 -14.39 -0.40 -13.17
CA LYS A 7 -15.41 0.33 -13.91
C LYS A 7 -15.83 -0.46 -15.14
N ASN A 8 -17.10 -0.29 -15.50
CA ASN A 8 -17.56 -0.75 -16.81
C ASN A 8 -16.71 -0.07 -17.89
N ILE A 9 -16.29 -0.84 -18.89
CA ILE A 9 -15.44 -0.35 -19.97
C ILE A 9 -15.99 0.92 -20.64
N ASP A 10 -17.32 1.06 -20.73
CA ASP A 10 -17.99 2.22 -21.34
C ASP A 10 -17.77 3.51 -20.53
N ASN A 11 -17.46 3.39 -19.25
CA ASN A 11 -17.22 4.49 -18.32
C ASN A 11 -15.73 4.79 -18.11
N ILE A 12 -14.82 4.02 -18.73
CA ILE A 12 -13.38 4.26 -18.62
C ILE A 12 -12.97 5.35 -19.60
N LEU A 13 -12.35 6.39 -19.06
CA LEU A 13 -11.85 7.50 -19.87
C LEU A 13 -10.51 7.13 -20.51
N PRO A 14 -10.33 7.37 -21.83
CA PRO A 14 -9.02 7.24 -22.45
C PRO A 14 -8.07 8.32 -21.93
N PHE A 15 -6.77 8.06 -22.04
CA PHE A 15 -5.75 9.03 -21.70
C PHE A 15 -5.54 10.00 -22.87
N GLU A 16 -5.23 11.26 -22.55
CA GLU A 16 -4.83 12.23 -23.56
C GLU A 16 -3.35 12.05 -23.92
N SER A 17 -3.07 12.03 -25.22
CA SER A 17 -1.74 12.15 -25.83
C SER A 17 -1.76 13.40 -26.72
N GLU A 18 -0.59 14.00 -26.99
CA GLU A 18 -0.42 15.34 -27.61
C GLU A 18 -1.40 15.67 -28.75
N GLU A 19 -1.81 14.67 -29.55
CA GLU A 19 -2.78 14.85 -30.64
C GLU A 19 -3.94 13.82 -30.63
N ASN A 20 -3.96 12.84 -29.72
CA ASN A 20 -4.90 11.71 -29.77
C ASN A 20 -5.36 11.25 -28.39
N GLN A 21 -6.56 10.67 -28.32
CA GLN A 21 -6.97 9.87 -27.17
C GLN A 21 -6.48 8.43 -27.33
N VAL A 22 -5.89 7.89 -26.27
CA VAL A 22 -5.29 6.55 -26.30
C VAL A 22 -5.82 5.70 -25.15
N MET A 23 -6.20 4.47 -25.49
CA MET A 23 -6.58 3.45 -24.51
C MET A 23 -5.40 2.50 -24.29
N HIS A 24 -4.97 2.39 -23.04
CA HIS A 24 -3.88 1.52 -22.61
C HIS A 24 -4.35 0.56 -21.52
N TRP A 25 -3.59 -0.51 -21.30
CA TRP A 25 -3.93 -1.53 -20.29
C TRP A 25 -4.12 -0.92 -18.90
N PHE A 26 -3.28 0.06 -18.54
CA PHE A 26 -3.38 0.82 -17.29
C PHE A 26 -4.75 1.48 -17.11
N ALA A 27 -5.29 2.10 -18.16
CA ALA A 27 -6.60 2.75 -18.11
C ALA A 27 -7.72 1.76 -17.84
N LEU A 28 -7.61 0.53 -18.35
CA LEU A 28 -8.59 -0.54 -18.13
C LEU A 28 -8.69 -1.00 -16.67
N THR A 29 -7.73 -0.61 -15.82
CA THR A 29 -7.70 -0.94 -14.39
C THR A 29 -8.44 0.06 -13.50
N ASP A 30 -9.04 1.10 -14.10
CA ASP A 30 -9.81 2.12 -13.39
C ASP A 30 -10.99 1.50 -12.62
N GLY A 31 -11.10 1.82 -11.32
CA GLY A 31 -12.07 1.19 -10.43
C GLY A 31 -11.96 1.60 -8.97
N GLU A 32 -12.87 1.05 -8.18
CA GLU A 32 -12.92 1.24 -6.73
C GLU A 32 -12.14 0.12 -6.03
N TYR A 33 -11.42 0.42 -4.95
CA TYR A 33 -10.80 -0.60 -4.09
C TYR A 33 -10.88 -0.24 -2.60
N TRP A 34 -10.89 -1.28 -1.76
CA TRP A 34 -10.89 -1.14 -0.30
C TRP A 34 -10.34 -2.39 0.40
N ILE A 35 -10.03 -2.26 1.69
CA ILE A 35 -9.50 -3.35 2.51
C ILE A 35 -10.43 -3.60 3.68
N GLU A 36 -10.93 -4.83 3.81
CA GLU A 36 -11.71 -5.27 4.95
C GLU A 36 -10.83 -6.06 5.92
N ILE A 37 -10.66 -5.55 7.14
CA ILE A 37 -9.81 -6.15 8.16
C ILE A 37 -10.39 -5.98 9.57
N LYS A 38 -10.71 -7.10 10.23
CA LYS A 38 -11.33 -7.15 11.58
C LYS A 38 -12.44 -6.11 11.84
N GLY A 39 -13.35 -5.97 10.89
CA GLY A 39 -14.51 -5.08 11.01
C GLY A 39 -14.23 -3.61 10.69
N ALA A 40 -12.98 -3.25 10.35
CA ALA A 40 -12.66 -1.98 9.73
C ALA A 40 -12.68 -2.11 8.19
N THR A 41 -13.10 -1.04 7.54
CA THR A 41 -13.10 -0.90 6.07
C THR A 41 -12.16 0.26 5.71
N LEU A 42 -10.93 -0.05 5.35
CA LEU A 42 -9.94 0.95 4.94
C LEU A 42 -10.22 1.39 3.51
N PHE A 43 -9.95 2.66 3.21
CA PHE A 43 -10.29 3.32 1.94
C PHE A 43 -11.79 3.50 1.68
N GLU A 44 -12.63 3.44 2.72
CA GLU A 44 -14.04 3.86 2.64
C GLU A 44 -14.18 5.29 3.15
N TYR A 45 -14.75 6.16 2.31
CA TYR A 45 -15.00 7.56 2.64
C TYR A 45 -16.25 7.71 3.51
N THR A 46 -16.23 8.71 4.42
CA THR A 46 -17.45 9.12 5.14
C THR A 46 -18.45 9.78 4.18
N ASP A 47 -19.75 9.68 4.47
CA ASP A 47 -20.76 10.34 3.62
C ASP A 47 -20.60 11.87 3.65
N ASP A 48 -20.17 12.41 4.79
CA ASP A 48 -19.92 13.84 4.98
C ASP A 48 -18.78 14.35 4.07
N ILE A 49 -17.68 13.60 3.93
CA ILE A 49 -16.58 14.02 3.07
C ILE A 49 -16.94 13.90 1.58
N ILE A 50 -17.68 12.86 1.21
CA ILE A 50 -18.19 12.68 -0.16
C ILE A 50 -19.06 13.89 -0.53
N HIS A 51 -19.98 14.29 0.35
CA HIS A 51 -20.82 15.47 0.14
C HIS A 51 -20.01 16.76 0.05
N TYR A 52 -19.03 16.93 0.95
CA TYR A 52 -18.19 18.13 0.99
C TYR A 52 -17.32 18.30 -0.26
N TRP A 53 -16.72 17.23 -0.78
CA TRP A 53 -15.92 17.27 -2.01
C TRP A 53 -16.76 17.22 -3.29
N GLY A 54 -18.08 17.00 -3.19
CA GLY A 54 -18.93 16.78 -4.36
C GLY A 54 -18.59 15.49 -5.10
N GLY A 55 -18.07 14.49 -4.39
CA GLY A 55 -17.73 13.18 -4.93
C GLY A 55 -18.93 12.25 -5.04
N GLU A 56 -18.75 11.13 -5.74
CA GLU A 56 -19.80 10.12 -5.94
C GLU A 56 -19.37 8.72 -5.46
N TYR A 57 -18.07 8.52 -5.20
CA TYR A 57 -17.51 7.21 -4.89
C TYR A 57 -17.43 6.98 -3.38
N LYS A 58 -17.86 5.79 -2.96
CA LYS A 58 -17.82 5.39 -1.54
C LYS A 58 -16.43 4.92 -1.12
N TYR A 59 -15.65 4.40 -2.06
CA TYR A 59 -14.30 3.88 -1.83
C TYR A 59 -13.26 4.67 -2.64
N ALA A 60 -11.99 4.41 -2.39
CA ALA A 60 -10.91 4.96 -3.23
C ALA A 60 -11.12 4.54 -4.69
N ASP A 61 -11.34 5.54 -5.56
CA ASP A 61 -11.54 5.39 -7.01
C ASP A 61 -10.26 5.80 -7.74
N TYR A 62 -9.52 4.82 -8.25
CA TYR A 62 -8.25 5.04 -8.95
C TYR A 62 -7.84 3.80 -9.74
N GLN A 63 -6.75 3.88 -10.51
CA GLN A 63 -6.23 2.70 -11.20
C GLN A 63 -5.74 1.65 -10.20
N ILE A 64 -6.44 0.52 -10.12
CA ILE A 64 -6.19 -0.56 -9.14
C ILE A 64 -4.77 -1.13 -9.30
N ILE A 65 -4.20 -1.07 -10.51
CA ILE A 65 -2.80 -1.47 -10.70
C ILE A 65 -1.82 -0.65 -9.87
N ARG A 66 -2.06 0.64 -9.61
CA ARG A 66 -1.19 1.44 -8.75
C ARG A 66 -1.16 0.91 -7.32
N PHE A 67 -2.34 0.57 -6.79
CA PHE A 67 -2.43 -0.14 -5.51
C PHE A 67 -1.66 -1.47 -5.53
N ILE A 68 -1.75 -2.26 -6.61
CA ILE A 68 -1.03 -3.54 -6.71
C ILE A 68 0.48 -3.32 -6.78
N GLU A 69 0.96 -2.37 -7.58
CA GLU A 69 2.37 -2.01 -7.70
C GLU A 69 2.93 -1.57 -6.35
N ASP A 70 2.26 -0.63 -5.68
CA ASP A 70 2.67 -0.12 -4.37
C ASP A 70 2.66 -1.24 -3.33
N PHE A 71 1.64 -2.10 -3.32
CA PHE A 71 1.54 -3.18 -2.34
C PHE A 71 2.56 -4.31 -2.57
N THR A 72 2.77 -4.72 -3.82
CA THR A 72 3.74 -5.78 -4.17
C THR A 72 5.18 -5.32 -3.93
N SER A 73 5.46 -4.01 -4.04
CA SER A 73 6.78 -3.45 -3.70
C SER A 73 7.21 -3.72 -2.25
N LEU A 74 6.24 -3.91 -1.34
CA LEU A 74 6.49 -4.17 0.07
C LEU A 74 6.88 -5.63 0.34
N PHE A 75 6.59 -6.57 -0.56
CA PHE A 75 6.60 -8.01 -0.26
C PHE A 75 7.97 -8.50 0.21
N PHE A 76 9.05 -7.94 -0.30
CA PHE A 76 10.40 -8.24 0.19
C PHE A 76 10.55 -7.91 1.68
N ASN A 77 10.16 -6.71 2.09
CA ASN A 77 10.34 -6.23 3.45
C ASN A 77 9.36 -6.86 4.44
N ILE A 78 8.15 -7.21 3.96
CA ILE A 78 7.15 -7.95 4.74
C ILE A 78 7.57 -9.40 4.97
N THR A 79 8.27 -10.02 4.02
CA THR A 79 8.77 -11.40 4.16
C THR A 79 9.84 -11.49 5.25
N GLU A 80 10.59 -10.42 5.50
CA GLU A 80 11.60 -10.42 6.55
C GLU A 80 10.97 -10.47 7.95
N SER A 81 11.35 -11.50 8.72
CA SER A 81 10.96 -11.58 10.12
C SER A 81 11.69 -10.53 10.97
N VAL A 82 10.91 -9.62 11.54
CA VAL A 82 11.32 -8.61 12.51
C VAL A 82 11.69 -9.30 13.84
N PRO A 83 12.78 -8.92 14.53
CA PRO A 83 13.09 -9.42 15.86
C PRO A 83 11.96 -9.17 16.85
N GLY A 84 11.71 -10.13 17.75
CA GLY A 84 10.54 -10.09 18.65
C GLY A 84 10.46 -8.83 19.52
N ASP A 85 11.60 -8.32 19.99
CA ASP A 85 11.66 -7.10 20.79
C ASP A 85 11.27 -5.83 20.02
N LEU A 86 11.49 -5.81 18.71
CA LEU A 86 11.03 -4.76 17.81
C LEU A 86 9.57 -4.97 17.40
N PHE A 87 9.18 -6.21 17.10
CA PHE A 87 7.82 -6.57 16.72
C PHE A 87 6.80 -6.13 17.78
N GLU A 88 7.08 -6.39 19.06
CA GLU A 88 6.22 -5.98 20.18
C GLU A 88 6.02 -4.45 20.25
N LYS A 89 6.95 -3.66 19.74
CA LYS A 89 6.83 -2.20 19.66
C LYS A 89 5.96 -1.80 18.47
N VAL A 90 6.33 -2.26 17.28
CA VAL A 90 5.78 -1.74 16.03
C VAL A 90 4.39 -2.28 15.68
N LYS A 91 3.94 -3.33 16.38
CA LYS A 91 2.56 -3.81 16.28
C LYS A 91 1.52 -2.85 16.88
N SER A 92 1.95 -1.80 17.59
CA SER A 92 1.06 -0.81 18.19
C SER A 92 0.87 0.42 17.30
N ALA A 93 -0.37 0.67 16.87
CA ALA A 93 -0.78 1.86 16.12
C ALA A 93 -0.50 3.14 16.89
N LYS A 94 -0.74 3.13 18.21
CA LYS A 94 -0.42 4.26 19.08
C LYS A 94 1.07 4.59 19.00
N LEU A 95 1.94 3.59 19.11
CA LEU A 95 3.37 3.84 19.09
C LEU A 95 3.85 4.33 17.71
N LEU A 96 3.34 3.75 16.62
CA LEU A 96 3.68 4.23 15.28
C LEU A 96 3.24 5.68 15.06
N LYS A 97 2.07 6.05 15.60
CA LYS A 97 1.59 7.44 15.56
C LYS A 97 2.50 8.37 16.36
N GLU A 98 2.88 8.00 17.58
CA GLU A 98 3.83 8.78 18.40
C GLU A 98 5.20 8.95 17.72
N ILE A 99 5.69 7.90 17.04
CA ILE A 99 6.92 7.95 16.24
C ILE A 99 6.78 8.94 15.08
N GLU A 100 5.68 8.88 14.33
CA GLU A 100 5.38 9.79 13.23
C GLU A 100 5.30 11.24 13.74
N GLU A 101 4.57 11.50 14.82
CA GLU A 101 4.45 12.82 15.43
C GLU A 101 5.82 13.35 15.89
N GLN A 102 6.61 12.53 16.57
CA GLN A 102 7.94 12.92 17.03
C GLN A 102 8.87 13.24 15.86
N ARG A 103 8.77 12.46 14.77
CA ARG A 103 9.48 12.74 13.52
C ARG A 103 9.09 14.10 12.94
N GLN A 104 7.79 14.38 12.83
CA GLN A 104 7.29 15.67 12.33
C GLN A 104 7.78 16.84 13.18
N ILE A 105 7.87 16.67 14.50
CA ILE A 105 8.43 17.69 15.40
C ILE A 105 9.90 17.93 15.06
N TRP A 106 10.72 16.88 14.97
CA TRP A 106 12.14 17.03 14.66
C TRP A 106 12.39 17.62 13.27
N MET A 107 11.63 17.21 12.25
CA MET A 107 11.75 17.77 10.90
C MET A 107 11.42 19.26 10.80
N ARG A 108 10.74 19.83 11.81
CA ARG A 108 10.43 21.27 11.89
C ARG A 108 11.43 22.06 12.74
N GLU A 109 12.40 21.40 13.39
CA GLU A 109 13.44 22.10 14.14
C GLU A 109 14.35 22.84 13.15
N GLU A 110 14.70 24.11 13.45
CA GLU A 110 15.60 24.90 12.59
C GLU A 110 17.01 24.30 12.48
N ILE A 111 17.44 23.58 13.52
CA ILE A 111 18.73 22.88 13.59
C ILE A 111 18.47 21.50 14.15
N VAL A 112 18.44 20.50 13.26
CA VAL A 112 18.41 19.08 13.62
C VAL A 112 19.85 18.61 13.79
N SER A 113 20.19 18.03 14.94
CA SER A 113 21.49 17.37 15.11
C SER A 113 21.61 16.16 14.18
N ASP A 114 22.80 15.88 13.65
CA ASP A 114 23.08 14.71 12.80
C ASP A 114 22.52 13.40 13.38
N ASP A 115 22.62 13.23 14.71
CA ASP A 115 22.09 12.07 15.44
C ASP A 115 20.57 11.88 15.34
N LYS A 116 19.82 12.98 15.25
CA LYS A 116 18.36 12.99 15.07
C LYS A 116 18.02 12.77 13.60
N GLU A 117 18.74 13.44 12.69
CA GLU A 117 18.52 13.30 11.25
C GLU A 117 18.71 11.83 10.81
N MET A 118 19.82 11.20 11.24
CA MET A 118 20.09 9.79 10.96
C MET A 118 19.02 8.87 11.56
N ALA A 119 18.56 9.16 12.78
CA ALA A 119 17.51 8.37 13.42
C ALA A 119 16.17 8.50 12.69
N ILE A 120 15.82 9.69 12.20
CA ILE A 120 14.64 9.94 11.36
C ILE A 120 14.76 9.14 10.07
N GLU A 121 15.88 9.28 9.37
CA GLU A 121 16.09 8.67 8.06
C GLU A 121 15.98 7.14 8.15
N GLU A 122 16.71 6.53 9.07
CA GLU A 122 16.77 5.07 9.22
C GLU A 122 15.42 4.48 9.65
N SER A 123 14.80 5.05 10.69
CA SER A 123 13.51 4.54 11.18
C SER A 123 12.38 4.79 10.17
N SER A 124 12.38 5.94 9.50
CA SER A 124 11.36 6.27 8.51
C SER A 124 11.48 5.37 7.30
N ARG A 125 12.70 5.18 6.77
CA ARG A 125 12.93 4.25 5.67
C ARG A 125 12.44 2.85 6.04
N TRP A 126 12.88 2.34 7.18
CA TRP A 126 12.53 0.97 7.60
C TRP A 126 11.01 0.76 7.80
N ILE A 127 10.29 1.75 8.34
CA ILE A 127 8.83 1.72 8.47
C ILE A 127 8.15 1.89 7.11
N MET A 128 8.58 2.85 6.29
CA MET A 128 7.99 3.15 4.98
C MET A 128 8.13 2.00 4.00
N ASP A 129 9.29 1.32 4.01
CA ASP A 129 9.56 0.10 3.24
C ASP A 129 8.58 -1.04 3.52
N ARG A 130 7.81 -0.94 4.62
CA ARG A 130 6.79 -1.89 5.08
C ARG A 130 5.39 -1.28 5.14
N THR A 131 5.22 -0.07 4.64
CA THR A 131 3.97 0.68 4.73
C THR A 131 3.44 0.90 3.32
N LEU A 132 2.23 0.38 3.09
CA LEU A 132 1.44 0.81 1.96
C LEU A 132 0.99 2.23 2.26
N ASP A 133 1.60 3.17 1.55
CA ASP A 133 1.15 4.54 1.54
C ASP A 133 0.22 4.78 0.34
N SER A 134 -0.58 5.83 0.41
CA SER A 134 -1.58 6.14 -0.61
C SER A 134 -1.49 7.61 -0.98
N TRP A 135 -0.29 8.00 -1.44
CA TRP A 135 0.06 9.39 -1.72
C TRP A 135 -0.77 10.01 -2.84
N HIS A 136 -1.38 9.19 -3.70
CA HIS A 136 -2.35 9.66 -4.70
C HIS A 136 -3.69 10.07 -4.09
N LEU A 137 -3.95 9.74 -2.81
CA LEU A 137 -5.16 10.12 -2.08
C LEU A 137 -4.89 11.26 -1.11
N ILE A 138 -5.84 12.19 -1.01
CA ILE A 138 -5.81 13.24 0.01
C ILE A 138 -5.99 12.58 1.39
N GLY A 139 -4.98 12.70 2.26
CA GLY A 139 -5.01 12.13 3.60
C GLY A 139 -5.13 10.60 3.60
N GLY A 140 -4.60 9.91 2.57
CA GLY A 140 -4.67 8.45 2.44
C GLY A 140 -4.18 7.71 3.70
N PRO A 141 -4.86 6.62 4.12
CA PRO A 141 -4.43 5.85 5.28
C PRO A 141 -3.06 5.22 5.01
N LYS A 142 -2.23 5.15 6.05
CA LYS A 142 -0.95 4.44 6.04
C LYS A 142 -1.16 3.05 6.62
N ILE A 143 -0.78 1.99 5.91
CA ILE A 143 -1.01 0.61 6.35
C ILE A 143 0.32 -0.14 6.40
N SER A 144 0.84 -0.36 7.59
CA SER A 144 2.12 -1.00 7.84
C SER A 144 1.96 -2.50 8.13
N PHE A 145 2.92 -3.30 7.64
CA PHE A 145 2.95 -4.75 7.76
C PHE A 145 4.29 -5.19 8.38
N PHE A 146 4.25 -5.79 9.56
CA PHE A 146 5.44 -6.29 10.25
C PHE A 146 5.29 -7.78 10.51
N ARG A 147 6.20 -8.61 9.99
CA ARG A 147 6.19 -10.07 10.23
C ARG A 147 7.08 -10.42 11.42
N HIS A 148 6.65 -11.33 12.28
CA HIS A 148 7.51 -12.03 13.22
C HIS A 148 7.19 -13.52 13.17
N ASN A 149 8.14 -14.31 12.66
CA ASN A 149 7.96 -15.73 12.37
C ASN A 149 6.70 -15.99 11.51
N GLU A 150 5.70 -16.69 12.06
CA GLU A 150 4.45 -17.06 11.38
C GLU A 150 3.33 -16.03 11.56
N LYS A 151 3.57 -14.95 12.29
CA LYS A 151 2.59 -13.89 12.54
C LYS A 151 2.94 -12.63 11.76
N VAL A 152 1.90 -11.89 11.39
CA VAL A 152 2.03 -10.54 10.83
C VAL A 152 1.13 -9.59 11.59
N ALA A 153 1.69 -8.47 12.03
CA ALA A 153 0.95 -7.33 12.52
C ALA A 153 0.64 -6.39 11.35
N ILE A 154 -0.63 -6.05 11.20
CA ILE A 154 -1.14 -5.06 10.26
C ILE A 154 -1.63 -3.89 11.08
N VAL A 155 -1.00 -2.74 10.87
CA VAL A 155 -1.24 -1.53 11.65
C VAL A 155 -1.60 -0.41 10.69
N TRP A 156 -2.71 0.28 10.94
CA TRP A 156 -3.15 1.36 10.07
C TRP A 156 -3.43 2.65 10.82
N ILE A 157 -3.02 3.77 10.21
CA ILE A 157 -3.32 5.13 10.66
C ILE A 157 -4.31 5.71 9.64
N ALA A 158 -5.51 6.04 10.10
CA ALA A 158 -6.64 6.44 9.23
C ALA A 158 -7.49 7.57 9.82
N ASP A 159 -6.98 8.28 10.82
CA ASP A 159 -7.69 9.35 11.55
C ASP A 159 -7.48 10.75 10.97
N GLU A 160 -7.14 10.83 9.68
CA GLU A 160 -6.99 12.10 8.95
C GLU A 160 -8.34 12.82 8.78
N VAL A 161 -8.27 14.14 8.90
CA VAL A 161 -9.42 15.05 8.76
C VAL A 161 -9.13 16.07 7.67
N ALA A 162 -10.15 16.42 6.88
CA ALA A 162 -10.03 17.52 5.93
C ALA A 162 -9.96 18.88 6.64
N ASP A 163 -9.68 19.96 5.88
CA ASP A 163 -9.52 21.32 6.41
C ASP A 163 -10.70 21.82 7.26
N ASN A 164 -11.90 21.32 6.97
CA ASN A 164 -13.14 21.61 7.70
C ASN A 164 -13.38 20.70 8.92
N ARG A 165 -12.39 19.88 9.30
CA ARG A 165 -12.42 18.89 10.39
C ARG A 165 -13.38 17.72 10.17
N ILE A 166 -13.83 17.47 8.94
CA ILE A 166 -14.60 16.27 8.60
C ILE A 166 -13.64 15.08 8.49
N PRO A 167 -13.89 13.95 9.18
CA PRO A 167 -13.12 12.73 9.00
C PRO A 167 -13.20 12.25 7.55
N ILE A 168 -12.06 11.97 6.93
CA ILE A 168 -12.02 11.52 5.54
C ILE A 168 -12.51 10.07 5.47
N TRP A 169 -12.01 9.21 6.36
CA TRP A 169 -12.24 7.77 6.33
C TRP A 169 -13.26 7.34 7.40
N THR A 170 -14.04 6.30 7.10
CA THR A 170 -14.92 5.66 8.09
C THR A 170 -14.12 4.87 9.12
N ALA A 171 -13.02 4.24 8.68
CA ALA A 171 -12.09 3.54 9.56
C ALA A 171 -11.35 4.50 10.50
N GLN A 172 -11.20 4.08 11.74
CA GLN A 172 -10.31 4.72 12.72
C GLN A 172 -8.96 4.00 12.73
N THR A 173 -7.92 4.66 13.25
CA THR A 173 -6.60 4.06 13.51
C THR A 173 -6.74 2.76 14.31
N GLY A 174 -6.02 1.71 13.90
CA GLY A 174 -6.15 0.39 14.50
C GLY A 174 -5.01 -0.56 14.15
N GLU A 175 -5.08 -1.75 14.74
CA GLU A 175 -4.07 -2.79 14.61
C GLU A 175 -4.70 -4.18 14.69
N VAL A 176 -4.08 -5.14 14.03
CA VAL A 176 -4.42 -6.55 14.15
C VAL A 176 -3.19 -7.43 13.97
N GLU A 177 -3.17 -8.55 14.67
CA GLU A 177 -2.28 -9.66 14.38
C GLU A 177 -3.06 -10.81 13.72
N MET A 178 -2.48 -11.41 12.68
CA MET A 178 -3.00 -12.61 12.01
C MET A 178 -1.87 -13.55 11.58
N ASP A 179 -2.24 -14.75 11.16
CA ASP A 179 -1.29 -15.68 10.56
C ASP A 179 -0.77 -15.14 9.22
N PHE A 180 0.54 -15.23 9.01
CA PHE A 180 1.17 -14.74 7.78
C PHE A 180 0.71 -15.55 6.57
N GLU A 181 0.48 -16.85 6.74
CA GLU A 181 -0.10 -17.69 5.69
C GLU A 181 -1.53 -17.24 5.32
N ASP A 182 -2.35 -16.87 6.29
CA ASP A 182 -3.69 -16.32 6.02
C ASP A 182 -3.59 -15.01 5.22
N LEU A 183 -2.62 -14.15 5.53
CA LEU A 183 -2.38 -12.93 4.74
C LEU A 183 -2.03 -13.30 3.29
N ILE A 184 -1.10 -14.22 3.07
CA ILE A 184 -0.69 -14.66 1.72
C ILE A 184 -1.89 -15.19 0.94
N LEU A 185 -2.71 -16.07 1.55
CA LEU A 185 -3.91 -16.62 0.91
C LEU A 185 -4.90 -15.53 0.49
N GLN A 186 -5.05 -14.47 1.30
CA GLN A 186 -5.92 -13.34 0.96
C GLN A 186 -5.36 -12.51 -0.20
N ILE A 187 -4.04 -12.37 -0.30
CA ILE A 187 -3.36 -11.66 -1.41
C ILE A 187 -3.49 -12.47 -2.69
N GLU A 188 -3.26 -13.79 -2.65
CA GLU A 188 -3.43 -14.68 -3.79
C GLU A 188 -4.87 -14.69 -4.31
N ASP A 189 -5.86 -14.78 -3.41
CA ASP A 189 -7.26 -14.71 -3.79
C ASP A 189 -7.60 -13.38 -4.49
N PHE A 190 -7.08 -12.27 -3.96
CA PHE A 190 -7.23 -10.96 -4.59
C PHE A 190 -6.63 -10.93 -5.99
N GLY A 191 -5.36 -11.31 -6.16
CA GLY A 191 -4.70 -11.31 -7.46
C GLY A 191 -5.41 -12.20 -8.47
N ARG A 192 -5.81 -13.41 -8.07
CA ARG A 192 -6.58 -14.33 -8.92
C ARG A 192 -7.90 -13.71 -9.40
N ARG A 193 -8.65 -13.06 -8.50
CA ARG A 193 -9.91 -12.37 -8.87
C ARG A 193 -9.64 -11.19 -9.78
N PHE A 194 -8.64 -10.37 -9.47
CA PHE A 194 -8.27 -9.20 -10.25
C PHE A 194 -7.85 -9.57 -11.67
N LEU A 195 -6.93 -10.52 -11.82
CA LEU A 195 -6.45 -10.98 -13.12
C LEU A 195 -7.57 -11.58 -13.97
N ALA A 196 -8.50 -12.33 -13.36
CA ALA A 196 -9.66 -12.88 -14.06
C ALA A 196 -10.64 -11.80 -14.54
N GLU A 197 -10.90 -10.77 -13.74
CA GLU A 197 -11.75 -9.64 -14.18
C GLU A 197 -11.04 -8.76 -15.22
N MET A 198 -9.72 -8.57 -15.09
CA MET A 198 -8.92 -7.88 -16.10
C MET A 198 -8.86 -8.62 -17.43
N GLU A 199 -8.82 -9.95 -17.42
CA GLU A 199 -8.90 -10.76 -18.65
C GLU A 199 -10.21 -10.47 -19.40
N LYS A 200 -11.35 -10.47 -18.68
CA LYS A 200 -12.65 -10.08 -19.26
C LYS A 200 -12.65 -8.63 -19.75
N GLN A 201 -12.05 -7.72 -19.00
CA GLN A 201 -11.97 -6.30 -19.35
C GLN A 201 -11.17 -6.08 -20.63
N VAL A 202 -10.03 -6.77 -20.77
CA VAL A 202 -9.21 -6.78 -21.98
C VAL A 202 -10.00 -7.41 -23.14
N GLU A 203 -10.68 -8.54 -22.94
CA GLU A 203 -11.52 -9.12 -23.99
C GLU A 203 -12.62 -8.16 -24.47
N ASN A 204 -13.26 -7.44 -23.56
CA ASN A 204 -14.26 -6.44 -23.89
C ASN A 204 -13.63 -5.28 -24.67
N ALA A 205 -12.42 -4.85 -24.29
CA ALA A 205 -11.68 -3.83 -25.02
C ALA A 205 -11.34 -4.26 -26.46
N LEU A 206 -10.98 -5.53 -26.66
CA LEU A 206 -10.68 -6.08 -27.99
C LEU A 206 -11.92 -6.17 -28.90
N LYS A 207 -13.12 -6.29 -28.33
CA LYS A 207 -14.40 -6.42 -29.06
C LYS A 207 -15.08 -5.07 -29.31
N ARG A 208 -14.71 -4.04 -28.56
CA ARG A 208 -15.33 -2.71 -28.62
C ARG A 208 -14.87 -1.93 -29.86
N ASP A 209 -15.81 -1.18 -30.44
CA ASP A 209 -15.48 -0.12 -31.39
C ASP A 209 -15.08 1.15 -30.63
N TRP A 210 -13.81 1.53 -30.78
CA TRP A 210 -13.19 2.67 -30.10
C TRP A 210 -13.28 3.96 -30.92
N GLY A 211 -13.82 3.91 -32.14
CA GLY A 211 -13.91 5.07 -33.02
C GLY A 211 -12.54 5.69 -33.29
N ALA A 212 -12.35 6.94 -32.86
CA ALA A 212 -11.09 7.68 -33.03
C ALA A 212 -10.04 7.38 -31.94
N ILE A 213 -10.39 6.65 -30.87
CA ILE A 213 -9.45 6.34 -29.79
C ILE A 213 -8.45 5.29 -30.28
N ILE A 214 -7.17 5.59 -30.13
CA ILE A 214 -6.07 4.69 -30.50
C ILE A 214 -5.93 3.60 -29.45
N ILE A 215 -5.81 2.35 -29.89
CA ILE A 215 -5.62 1.22 -29.00
C ILE A 215 -4.68 0.19 -29.64
N ASP A 216 -3.65 -0.21 -28.90
CA ASP A 216 -2.75 -1.28 -29.31
C ASP A 216 -3.23 -2.61 -28.72
N MET A 217 -4.01 -3.33 -29.53
CA MET A 217 -4.64 -4.59 -29.13
C MET A 217 -3.62 -5.70 -28.82
N VAL A 218 -2.44 -5.66 -29.44
CA VAL A 218 -1.37 -6.64 -29.18
C VAL A 218 -0.77 -6.33 -27.82
N LYS A 219 -0.37 -5.07 -27.60
CA LYS A 219 0.23 -4.63 -26.34
C LYS A 219 -0.71 -4.81 -25.14
N LEU A 220 -2.03 -4.67 -25.32
CA LEU A 220 -3.00 -4.99 -24.27
C LEU A 220 -2.92 -6.44 -23.80
N LYS A 221 -2.83 -7.39 -24.74
CA LYS A 221 -2.73 -8.82 -24.41
C LYS A 221 -1.38 -9.15 -23.78
N GLU A 222 -0.30 -8.60 -24.33
CA GLU A 222 1.05 -8.78 -23.78
C GLU A 222 1.11 -8.29 -22.34
N ARG A 223 0.64 -7.06 -22.07
CA ARG A 223 0.66 -6.51 -20.72
C ARG A 223 -0.20 -7.32 -19.74
N GLN A 224 -1.32 -7.88 -20.18
CA GLN A 224 -2.15 -8.75 -19.34
C GLN A 224 -1.39 -10.03 -18.93
N ILE A 225 -0.63 -10.64 -19.85
CA ILE A 225 0.17 -11.83 -19.56
C ILE A 225 1.32 -11.47 -18.62
N GLU A 226 2.09 -10.43 -18.94
CA GLU A 226 3.18 -9.93 -18.10
C GLU A 226 2.70 -9.64 -16.68
N MET A 227 1.54 -9.00 -16.53
CA MET A 227 0.99 -8.68 -15.21
C MET A 227 0.68 -9.94 -14.39
N ALA A 228 0.18 -11.00 -15.03
CA ALA A 228 -0.05 -12.28 -14.35
C ALA A 228 1.26 -12.94 -13.92
N GLU A 229 2.29 -12.87 -14.77
CA GLU A 229 3.63 -13.38 -14.48
C GLU A 229 4.30 -12.60 -13.33
N ASP A 230 4.26 -11.26 -13.40
CA ASP A 230 4.76 -10.34 -12.38
C ASP A 230 4.10 -10.64 -11.02
N PHE A 231 2.78 -10.74 -10.98
CA PHE A 231 2.05 -11.01 -9.74
C PHE A 231 2.42 -12.39 -9.16
N ASN A 232 2.50 -13.43 -9.99
CA ASN A 232 2.89 -14.76 -9.54
C ASN A 232 4.34 -14.80 -9.03
N TYR A 233 5.23 -14.04 -9.65
CA TYR A 233 6.60 -13.86 -9.16
C TYR A 233 6.59 -13.26 -7.74
N TRP A 234 5.80 -12.21 -7.51
CA TRP A 234 5.68 -11.58 -6.20
C TRP A 234 5.10 -12.51 -5.12
N ILE A 235 4.08 -13.30 -5.46
CA ILE A 235 3.54 -14.33 -4.57
C ILE A 235 4.60 -15.37 -4.19
N LYS A 236 5.43 -15.78 -5.16
CA LYS A 236 6.53 -16.71 -4.90
C LYS A 236 7.52 -16.16 -3.88
N ILE A 237 7.82 -14.85 -3.93
CA ILE A 237 8.67 -14.18 -2.93
C ILE A 237 8.07 -14.30 -1.53
N LEU A 238 6.77 -14.01 -1.36
CA LEU A 238 6.10 -14.11 -0.05
C LEU A 238 6.10 -15.54 0.51
N ARG A 239 5.95 -16.55 -0.35
CA ARG A 239 5.87 -17.96 0.06
C ARG A 239 7.21 -18.60 0.33
N GLN A 240 8.27 -18.17 -0.33
CA GLN A 240 9.55 -18.87 -0.34
C GLN A 240 10.60 -18.11 0.45
N ASP A 241 10.67 -18.39 1.75
CA ASP A 241 11.76 -17.92 2.62
C ASP A 241 13.13 -18.24 1.98
N VAL A 242 13.28 -19.39 1.30
CA VAL A 242 14.53 -19.76 0.61
C VAL A 242 14.91 -18.76 -0.50
N LEU A 243 13.97 -18.35 -1.36
CA LEU A 243 14.24 -17.40 -2.44
C LEU A 243 14.61 -16.02 -1.87
N PHE A 244 13.92 -15.59 -0.81
CA PHE A 244 14.27 -14.38 -0.07
C PHE A 244 15.70 -14.46 0.49
N GLN A 245 16.07 -15.59 1.12
CA GLN A 245 17.42 -15.81 1.65
C GLN A 245 18.48 -15.88 0.54
N GLU A 246 18.16 -16.45 -0.63
CA GLU A 246 19.06 -16.49 -1.79
C GLU A 246 19.33 -15.08 -2.34
N LEU A 247 18.29 -14.26 -2.49
CA LEU A 247 18.43 -12.87 -2.94
C LEU A 247 19.24 -12.01 -1.96
N ARG A 248 19.13 -12.27 -0.65
CA ARG A 248 20.01 -11.65 0.35
C ARG A 248 21.46 -12.10 0.20
N LYS A 249 21.69 -13.42 0.09
CA LYS A 249 23.04 -13.97 -0.09
C LYS A 249 23.73 -13.49 -1.37
N SER A 250 22.97 -13.24 -2.43
CA SER A 250 23.51 -12.70 -3.68
C SER A 250 23.77 -11.20 -3.64
N GLY A 251 23.42 -10.51 -2.55
CA GLY A 251 23.50 -9.05 -2.43
C GLY A 251 22.45 -8.31 -3.26
N ALA A 252 21.44 -9.01 -3.78
CA ALA A 252 20.34 -8.39 -4.53
C ALA A 252 19.35 -7.67 -3.60
N LEU A 253 19.31 -8.05 -2.32
CA LEU A 253 18.57 -7.37 -1.27
C LEU A 253 19.51 -6.97 -0.13
N PRO A 254 19.43 -5.74 0.39
CA PRO A 254 20.22 -5.33 1.54
C PRO A 254 19.82 -6.11 2.80
N GLU A 255 20.80 -6.39 3.66
CA GLU A 255 20.53 -6.91 5.01
C GLU A 255 20.10 -5.76 5.92
N THR A 256 19.03 -5.98 6.70
CA THR A 256 18.59 -5.01 7.69
C THR A 256 19.52 -5.02 8.89
N ASN A 257 20.13 -3.87 9.20
CA ASN A 257 20.89 -3.67 10.42
C ASN A 257 19.93 -3.47 11.60
N TRP A 258 19.52 -4.57 12.24
CA TRP A 258 18.59 -4.54 13.36
C TRP A 258 19.08 -3.72 14.56
N GLN A 259 20.39 -3.57 14.74
CA GLN A 259 20.94 -2.74 15.81
C GLN A 259 20.66 -1.25 15.51
N SER A 260 20.92 -0.83 14.28
CA SER A 260 20.61 0.52 13.79
C SER A 260 19.11 0.85 13.92
N VAL A 261 18.24 -0.08 13.52
CA VAL A 261 16.78 0.07 13.66
C VAL A 261 16.37 0.22 15.13
N ARG A 262 16.93 -0.60 16.04
CA ARG A 262 16.66 -0.50 17.48
C ARG A 262 17.05 0.85 18.06
N GLU A 263 18.24 1.34 17.73
CA GLU A 263 18.75 2.62 18.20
C GLU A 263 17.90 3.78 17.69
N SER A 264 17.57 3.77 16.40
CA SER A 264 16.74 4.80 15.76
C SER A 264 15.33 4.86 16.32
N LEU A 265 14.65 3.72 16.46
CA LEU A 265 13.32 3.66 17.09
C LEU A 265 13.37 4.01 18.57
N GLY A 266 14.43 3.63 19.28
CA GLY A 266 14.64 3.98 20.69
C GLY A 266 14.76 5.49 20.90
N LYS A 267 15.47 6.20 20.01
CA LYS A 267 15.61 7.66 20.04
C LYS A 267 14.27 8.38 19.86
N LEU A 268 13.40 7.89 18.97
CA LEU A 268 12.08 8.49 18.72
C LEU A 268 11.08 8.20 19.85
N ASN A 269 11.11 6.99 20.43
CA ASN A 269 10.19 6.63 21.51
C ASN A 269 10.53 7.27 22.88
N ASN A 270 11.82 7.41 23.22
CA ASN A 270 12.20 7.95 24.54
C ASN A 270 11.90 9.45 24.73
N ASN A 271 11.63 10.17 23.64
CA ASN A 271 11.31 11.60 23.69
C ASN A 271 9.80 11.90 23.63
N SER A 272 8.94 10.92 23.32
CA SER A 272 7.49 11.07 23.43
C SER A 272 7.01 10.94 24.89
N SER A 273 7.74 10.18 25.71
CA SER A 273 7.39 9.89 27.12
C SER A 273 7.73 11.00 28.12
N SER A 274 8.45 12.05 27.70
CA SER A 274 8.87 13.17 28.57
C SER A 274 7.88 14.35 28.58
N LYS A 275 6.66 14.16 28.05
CA LYS A 275 5.54 15.11 28.10
C LYS A 275 4.27 14.51 28.70
N GLY A 276 4.40 13.83 29.84
CA GLY A 276 3.29 13.39 30.71
C GLY A 276 3.13 14.30 31.92
#